data_AF-X0ZFW7-F1
#
_entry.id   AF-X0ZFW7-F1
#
_cell.length_a   1.000
_cell.length_b   1.000
_cell.length_c   1.000
_cell.angle_alpha   90.00
_cell.angle_beta   90.00
_cell.angle_gamma   90.00
#
_symmetry.space_group_name_H-M   'P 1'
#
loop_
_entity.id
_entity.type
_entity.pdbx_description
1 polymer ?
#
loop_
_entity_poly.entity_id
_entity_poly.type
_entity_poly.pdbx_seq_one_letter_code
_entity_poly.pdbx_strand_id
1 'polypeptide(L)'
;MERGTKGVRLINDFQPQIRVGFLGIDLTSAEAKPSACLGLDNQLNLIYFGFLNRDSDIQQVVNKYEFELIAIDAPLSLPKRLCCLEESCSCQPRAKVKGRNCERELARLGIPCYFTTKKSIIKAMVYRGIRLKTELEAMGYKVIEVYPYASKLRLFGKPIPPKLRPGGLTFLKQRICQLLPSITAYIDGFNHDMCDAAIA
;
A
#
# COMPACT_ATOMS: atom_id res chain seq x y z
N MET A 1 -10.79 -12.36 -62.42
CA MET A 1 -11.71 -13.14 -61.56
C MET A 1 -10.83 -13.94 -60.59
N GLU A 2 -10.56 -13.40 -59.40
CA GLU A 2 -11.35 -13.65 -58.16
C GLU A 2 -11.29 -15.14 -57.73
N ARG A 3 -10.85 -15.55 -56.54
CA ARG A 3 -10.72 -14.90 -55.22
C ARG A 3 -9.60 -15.56 -54.42
N GLY A 4 -8.82 -14.74 -53.71
CA GLY A 4 -7.98 -15.20 -52.61
C GLY A 4 -8.80 -15.41 -51.35
N THR A 5 -8.48 -16.45 -50.59
CA THR A 5 -8.86 -16.60 -49.19
C THR A 5 -7.58 -16.50 -48.36
N LYS A 6 -7.27 -15.27 -47.94
CA LYS A 6 -6.26 -15.02 -46.91
C LYS A 6 -6.83 -15.57 -45.60
N GLY A 7 -6.29 -16.70 -45.13
CA GLY A 7 -6.53 -17.18 -43.78
C GLY A 7 -6.03 -16.13 -42.78
N VAL A 8 -6.95 -15.51 -42.06
CA VAL A 8 -6.66 -14.66 -40.91
C VAL A 8 -6.13 -15.57 -39.81
N ARG A 9 -4.82 -15.55 -39.56
CA ARG A 9 -4.26 -16.06 -38.31
C ARG A 9 -4.49 -14.99 -37.24
N LEU A 10 -5.43 -15.24 -36.34
CA LEU A 10 -5.53 -14.53 -35.07
C LEU A 10 -4.29 -14.87 -34.25
N ILE A 11 -3.25 -14.04 -34.34
CA ILE A 11 -2.18 -13.97 -33.35
C ILE A 11 -2.69 -13.08 -32.22
N ASN A 12 -3.47 -13.65 -31.31
CA ASN A 12 -3.55 -13.17 -29.95
C ASN A 12 -2.88 -14.22 -29.09
N ASP A 13 -1.55 -14.24 -29.13
CA ASP A 13 -0.77 -14.79 -28.04
C ASP A 13 -1.05 -13.91 -26.83
N PHE A 14 -2.08 -14.26 -26.05
CA PHE A 14 -2.17 -13.85 -24.66
C PHE A 14 -1.03 -14.56 -23.92
N GLN A 15 0.19 -14.05 -24.10
CA GLN A 15 1.24 -14.27 -23.12
C GLN A 15 0.74 -13.57 -21.85
N PRO A 16 0.52 -14.28 -20.73
CA PRO A 16 0.26 -13.61 -19.47
C PRO A 16 1.44 -12.66 -19.24
N GLN A 17 1.19 -11.35 -19.23
CA GLN A 17 2.19 -10.38 -18.84
C GLN A 17 2.70 -10.82 -17.47
N ILE A 18 3.96 -11.21 -17.40
CA ILE A 18 4.60 -11.57 -16.14
C ILE A 18 4.74 -10.26 -15.37
N ARG A 19 3.76 -9.99 -14.52
CA ARG A 19 3.87 -8.91 -13.54
C ARG A 19 5.02 -9.25 -12.60
N VAL A 20 5.90 -8.29 -12.36
CA VAL A 20 7.13 -8.50 -11.60
C VAL A 20 7.20 -7.54 -10.42
N GLY A 21 7.53 -8.08 -9.26
CA GLY A 21 7.91 -7.27 -8.12
C GLY A 21 6.76 -6.72 -7.27
N PHE A 22 7.13 -5.82 -6.38
CA PHE A 22 6.32 -5.36 -5.25
C PHE A 22 6.39 -3.83 -5.17
N LEU A 23 5.28 -3.19 -4.84
CA LEU A 23 5.22 -1.75 -4.57
C LEU A 23 4.65 -1.50 -3.17
N GLY A 24 5.43 -0.90 -2.28
CA GLY A 24 4.98 -0.39 -1.00
C GLY A 24 4.64 1.10 -1.09
N ILE A 25 3.51 1.51 -0.52
CA ILE A 25 3.00 2.89 -0.53
C ILE A 25 2.67 3.34 0.89
N ASP A 26 3.38 4.37 1.38
CA ASP A 26 2.96 5.14 2.56
C ASP A 26 2.00 6.25 2.10
N LEU A 27 0.69 5.97 2.18
CA LEU A 27 -0.35 6.79 1.59
C LEU A 27 -0.71 7.98 2.49
N THR A 28 -0.72 9.17 1.92
CA THR A 28 -1.14 10.40 2.59
C THR A 28 -2.59 10.76 2.25
N SER A 29 -3.21 11.68 2.99
CA SER A 29 -4.63 12.03 2.79
C SER A 29 -4.91 13.01 1.65
N ALA A 30 -3.93 13.82 1.23
CA ALA A 30 -4.16 14.97 0.36
C ALA A 30 -2.99 15.15 -0.61
N GLU A 31 -3.27 15.61 -1.83
CA GLU A 31 -2.26 15.84 -2.88
C GLU A 31 -1.16 16.83 -2.45
N ALA A 32 -1.46 17.76 -1.55
CA ALA A 32 -0.48 18.70 -0.99
C ALA A 32 0.62 18.01 -0.16
N LYS A 33 0.41 16.75 0.25
CA LYS A 33 1.40 15.93 0.95
C LYS A 33 1.68 14.69 0.10
N PRO A 34 2.87 14.52 -0.47
CA PRO A 34 3.13 13.38 -1.31
C PRO A 34 3.14 12.07 -0.51
N SER A 35 2.73 10.99 -1.15
CA SER A 35 2.82 9.62 -0.66
C SER A 35 4.20 9.04 -1.01
N ALA A 36 4.88 8.43 -0.04
CA ALA A 36 6.15 7.78 -0.31
C ALA A 36 5.89 6.41 -0.95
N CYS A 37 6.67 6.06 -1.96
CA CYS A 37 6.50 4.84 -2.73
C CYS A 37 7.86 4.18 -2.94
N LEU A 38 7.93 2.86 -2.79
CA LEU A 38 9.13 2.06 -3.02
C LEU A 38 8.79 0.79 -3.80
N GLY A 39 9.42 0.60 -4.95
CA GLY A 39 9.24 -0.53 -5.85
C GLY A 39 10.46 -1.45 -5.86
N LEU A 40 10.22 -2.74 -5.69
CA LEU A 40 11.21 -3.81 -5.77
C LEU A 40 10.87 -4.76 -6.92
N ASP A 41 11.88 -5.37 -7.56
CA ASP A 41 11.67 -6.51 -8.46
C ASP A 41 11.51 -7.85 -7.67
N ASN A 42 11.35 -8.96 -8.38
CA ASN A 42 11.21 -10.30 -7.77
C ASN A 42 12.49 -10.80 -7.07
N GLN A 43 13.64 -10.20 -7.38
CA GLN A 43 14.91 -10.46 -6.71
C GLN A 43 15.16 -9.47 -5.55
N LEU A 44 14.15 -8.65 -5.21
CA LEU A 44 14.19 -7.60 -4.20
C LEU A 44 15.20 -6.49 -4.50
N ASN A 45 15.55 -6.25 -5.77
CA ASN A 45 16.33 -5.08 -6.15
C ASN A 45 15.44 -3.85 -6.21
N LEU A 46 15.98 -2.71 -5.79
CA LEU A 46 15.28 -1.42 -5.87
C LEU A 46 15.17 -0.97 -7.33
N ILE A 47 13.93 -0.91 -7.83
CA ILE A 47 13.63 -0.46 -9.21
C ILE A 47 12.93 0.90 -9.24
N TYR A 48 12.38 1.32 -8.10
CA TYR A 48 11.73 2.62 -7.97
C TYR A 48 11.73 3.08 -6.51
N PHE A 49 11.93 4.38 -6.29
CA PHE A 49 11.51 5.04 -5.05
C PHE A 49 11.21 6.51 -5.33
N GLY A 50 10.25 7.08 -4.63
CA GLY A 50 9.88 8.47 -4.84
C GLY A 50 8.68 8.92 -4.05
N PHE A 51 8.37 10.21 -4.21
CA PHE A 51 7.24 10.88 -3.58
C PHE A 51 6.23 11.24 -4.68
N LEU A 52 5.00 10.75 -4.56
CA LEU A 52 3.94 10.91 -5.56
C LEU A 52 2.75 11.64 -4.95
N ASN A 53 2.26 12.68 -5.62
CA ASN A 53 1.20 13.52 -5.09
C ASN A 53 -0.19 13.00 -5.46
N ARG A 54 -0.42 12.71 -6.75
CA ARG A 54 -1.74 12.35 -7.27
C ARG A 54 -1.88 10.83 -7.42
N ASP A 55 -3.12 10.35 -7.33
CA ASP A 55 -3.44 8.94 -7.60
C ASP A 55 -3.06 8.55 -9.04
N SER A 56 -3.17 9.48 -10.00
CA SER A 56 -2.71 9.29 -11.38
C SER A 56 -1.21 9.03 -11.49
N ASP A 57 -0.40 9.65 -10.63
CA ASP A 57 1.05 9.48 -10.66
C ASP A 57 1.41 8.07 -10.15
N ILE A 58 0.70 7.61 -9.12
CA ILE A 58 0.80 6.23 -8.61
C ILE A 58 0.42 5.23 -9.70
N GLN A 59 -0.71 5.45 -10.39
CA GLN A 59 -1.16 4.58 -11.48
C GLN A 59 -0.16 4.53 -12.64
N GLN A 60 0.48 5.65 -12.99
CA GLN A 60 1.53 5.68 -14.02
C GLN A 60 2.74 4.84 -13.62
N VAL A 61 3.20 4.96 -12.37
CA VAL A 61 4.31 4.14 -11.85
C VAL A 61 3.94 2.66 -11.84
N VAL A 62 2.73 2.33 -11.37
CA VAL A 62 2.22 0.96 -11.35
C VAL A 62 2.18 0.35 -12.76
N ASN A 63 1.67 1.08 -13.75
CA ASN A 63 1.62 0.62 -15.14
C ASN A 63 2.99 0.53 -15.80
N LYS A 64 3.93 1.41 -15.42
CA LYS A 64 5.29 1.40 -15.98
C LYS A 64 6.07 0.15 -15.57
N TYR A 65 5.92 -0.27 -14.31
CA TYR A 65 6.69 -1.38 -13.75
C TYR A 65 5.89 -2.70 -13.66
N GLU A 66 4.58 -2.65 -13.89
CA GLU A 66 3.67 -3.80 -13.88
C GLU A 66 3.83 -4.68 -12.62
N PHE A 67 3.78 -4.07 -11.42
CA PHE A 67 3.97 -4.79 -10.16
C PHE A 67 2.98 -5.96 -9.97
N GLU A 68 3.45 -7.07 -9.39
CA GLU A 68 2.59 -8.21 -9.06
C GLU A 68 1.68 -7.90 -7.88
N LEU A 69 2.22 -7.20 -6.88
CA LEU A 69 1.55 -6.88 -5.62
C LEU A 69 1.81 -5.43 -5.21
N ILE A 70 0.74 -4.75 -4.81
CA ILE A 70 0.79 -3.38 -4.30
C ILE A 70 0.31 -3.38 -2.85
N ALA A 71 1.18 -2.97 -1.94
CA ALA A 71 0.91 -2.81 -0.52
C ALA A 71 0.70 -1.34 -0.18
N ILE A 72 -0.41 -1.03 0.51
CA ILE A 72 -0.78 0.35 0.85
C ILE A 72 -0.93 0.49 2.36
N ASP A 73 -0.19 1.43 2.96
CA ASP A 73 -0.40 1.89 4.34
C ASP A 73 -1.62 2.81 4.42
N ALA A 74 -2.79 2.19 4.39
CA ALA A 74 -4.06 2.85 4.68
C ALA A 74 -5.15 1.81 4.97
N PRO A 75 -6.20 2.16 5.74
CA PRO A 75 -7.43 1.41 5.73
C PRO A 75 -8.03 1.34 4.31
N LEU A 76 -8.16 0.14 3.73
CA LEU A 76 -8.67 -0.07 2.37
C LEU A 76 -10.10 -0.63 2.33
N SER A 77 -10.83 -0.49 3.42
CA SER A 77 -12.23 -0.92 3.51
C SER A 77 -12.97 -0.18 4.61
N LEU A 78 -14.30 -0.12 4.51
CA LEU A 78 -15.16 0.33 5.59
C LEU A 78 -15.51 -0.83 6.54
N PRO A 79 -15.85 -0.54 7.81
CA PRO A 79 -16.56 -1.50 8.66
C PRO A 79 -17.80 -2.06 7.94
N LYS A 80 -18.02 -3.38 8.05
CA LYS A 80 -19.14 -4.07 7.38
C LYS A 80 -20.47 -3.35 7.67
N ARG A 81 -21.29 -3.11 6.64
CA ARG A 81 -22.57 -2.36 6.63
C ARG A 81 -22.50 -0.84 6.76
N LEU A 82 -21.33 -0.25 6.93
CA LEU A 82 -21.19 1.19 6.70
C LEU A 82 -21.07 1.46 5.19
N CYS A 83 -21.86 2.42 4.70
CA CYS A 83 -21.66 2.97 3.35
C CYS A 83 -20.65 4.13 3.35
N CYS A 84 -20.44 4.78 4.51
CA CYS A 84 -19.50 5.88 4.67
C CYS A 84 -19.08 6.02 6.16
N LEU A 85 -18.12 6.90 6.40
CA LEU A 85 -17.66 7.33 7.72
C LEU A 85 -18.31 8.64 8.18
N GLU A 86 -19.40 9.09 7.54
CA GLU A 86 -20.07 10.34 7.95
C GLU A 86 -21.03 10.13 9.12
N GLU A 87 -20.88 10.98 10.14
CA GLU A 87 -21.68 10.93 11.37
C GLU A 87 -23.15 11.30 11.13
N SER A 88 -23.43 12.13 10.12
CA SER A 88 -24.78 12.49 9.69
C SER A 88 -25.52 11.36 8.97
N CYS A 89 -24.82 10.34 8.47
CA CYS A 89 -25.45 9.23 7.76
C CYS A 89 -26.09 8.23 8.75
N SER A 90 -27.24 7.66 8.39
CA SER A 90 -27.96 6.68 9.22
C SER A 90 -27.38 5.26 9.19
N CYS A 91 -26.45 4.94 8.27
CA CYS A 91 -25.86 3.60 8.17
C CYS A 91 -25.16 3.20 9.48
N GLN A 92 -25.29 1.91 9.85
CA GLN A 92 -24.77 1.35 11.09
C GLN A 92 -23.86 0.16 10.81
N PRO A 93 -22.79 -0.04 11.60
CA PRO A 93 -21.92 -1.19 11.42
C PRO A 93 -22.67 -2.48 11.78
N ARG A 94 -22.31 -3.60 11.15
CA ARG A 94 -22.90 -4.92 11.45
C ARG A 94 -22.57 -5.38 12.86
N ALA A 95 -21.34 -5.13 13.30
CA ALA A 95 -20.87 -5.55 14.61
C ALA A 95 -21.16 -4.46 15.65
N LYS A 96 -21.57 -4.88 16.86
CA LYS A 96 -21.67 -3.97 18.01
C LYS A 96 -20.30 -3.48 18.49
N VAL A 97 -19.25 -4.27 18.23
CA VAL A 97 -17.86 -3.93 18.51
C VAL A 97 -17.30 -2.99 17.44
N LYS A 98 -16.48 -2.03 17.88
CA LYS A 98 -15.88 -0.99 17.04
C LYS A 98 -14.96 -1.59 15.97
N GLY A 99 -14.88 -0.92 14.82
CA GLY A 99 -13.82 -1.14 13.82
C GLY A 99 -14.03 -2.31 12.87
N ARG A 100 -13.04 -2.52 12.02
CA ARG A 100 -12.97 -3.57 10.99
C ARG A 100 -12.47 -4.89 11.59
N ASN A 101 -12.61 -5.99 10.84
CA ASN A 101 -12.17 -7.30 11.32
C ASN A 101 -10.64 -7.31 11.62
N CYS A 102 -9.82 -6.79 10.70
CA CYS A 102 -8.37 -6.71 10.86
C CYS A 102 -7.95 -5.92 12.12
N GLU A 103 -8.60 -4.78 12.38
CA GLU A 103 -8.31 -3.93 13.54
C GLU A 103 -8.62 -4.63 14.87
N ARG A 104 -9.71 -5.40 14.92
CA ARG A 104 -10.04 -6.18 16.12
C ARG A 104 -9.06 -7.33 16.33
N GLU A 105 -8.58 -7.97 15.27
CA GLU A 105 -7.53 -8.99 15.38
C GLU A 105 -6.20 -8.37 15.85
N LEU A 106 -5.81 -7.20 15.35
CA LEU A 106 -4.64 -6.47 15.85
C LEU A 106 -4.76 -6.19 17.36
N ALA A 107 -5.93 -5.68 17.80
CA ALA A 107 -6.17 -5.43 19.22
C ALA A 107 -6.11 -6.72 20.06
N ARG A 108 -6.67 -7.84 19.58
CA ARG A 108 -6.60 -9.15 20.24
C ARG A 108 -5.16 -9.64 20.40
N LEU A 109 -4.28 -9.29 19.44
CA LEU A 109 -2.85 -9.59 19.48
C LEU A 109 -2.04 -8.59 20.33
N GLY A 110 -2.68 -7.62 20.99
CA GLY A 110 -1.99 -6.58 21.75
C GLY A 110 -1.21 -5.59 20.88
N ILE A 111 -1.58 -5.47 19.60
CA ILE A 111 -1.01 -4.52 18.65
C ILE A 111 -1.97 -3.31 18.57
N PRO A 112 -1.57 -2.12 19.05
CA PRO A 112 -2.43 -0.95 19.00
C PRO A 112 -2.64 -0.51 17.54
N CYS A 113 -3.87 -0.11 17.21
CA CYS A 113 -4.19 0.55 15.94
C CYS A 113 -5.38 1.49 16.13
N TYR A 114 -5.50 2.51 15.28
CA TYR A 114 -6.68 3.36 15.25
C TYR A 114 -7.82 2.66 14.51
N PHE A 115 -8.98 2.55 15.17
CA PHE A 115 -10.12 1.85 14.58
C PHE A 115 -10.87 2.76 13.61
N THR A 116 -11.13 2.24 12.41
CA THR A 116 -11.88 2.92 11.36
C THR A 116 -13.35 2.98 11.75
N THR A 117 -13.88 4.20 11.93
CA THR A 117 -15.25 4.48 12.36
C THR A 117 -15.73 5.82 11.81
N LYS A 118 -16.99 6.16 12.06
CA LYS A 118 -17.53 7.48 11.71
C LYS A 118 -16.82 8.65 12.40
N LYS A 119 -16.07 8.40 13.48
CA LYS A 119 -15.27 9.40 14.22
C LYS A 119 -13.78 9.37 13.86
N SER A 120 -13.38 8.63 12.83
CA SER A 120 -11.99 8.62 12.40
C SER A 120 -11.56 10.01 11.95
N ILE A 121 -10.35 10.44 12.34
CA ILE A 121 -9.75 11.71 11.91
C ILE A 121 -9.15 11.64 10.50
N ILE A 122 -8.86 10.41 10.03
CA ILE A 122 -8.22 10.14 8.74
C ILE A 122 -9.23 9.77 7.63
N LYS A 123 -10.51 10.18 7.71
CA LYS A 123 -11.54 9.77 6.74
C LYS A 123 -11.13 9.99 5.28
N ALA A 124 -10.55 11.15 4.99
CA ALA A 124 -10.08 11.47 3.65
C ALA A 124 -9.07 10.44 3.12
N MET A 125 -8.13 9.99 3.98
CA MET A 125 -7.16 8.95 3.64
C MET A 125 -7.82 7.59 3.45
N VAL A 126 -8.80 7.24 4.30
CA VAL A 126 -9.57 5.98 4.15
C VAL A 126 -10.33 5.95 2.83
N TYR A 127 -11.04 7.03 2.49
CA TYR A 127 -11.76 7.12 1.22
C TYR A 127 -10.80 7.10 0.02
N ARG A 128 -9.66 7.81 0.10
CA ARG A 128 -8.61 7.78 -0.92
C ARG A 128 -8.08 6.35 -1.10
N GLY A 129 -7.70 5.67 -0.03
CA GLY A 129 -7.19 4.31 -0.07
C GLY A 129 -8.19 3.32 -0.67
N ILE A 130 -9.47 3.39 -0.28
CA ILE A 130 -10.52 2.55 -0.86
C ILE A 130 -10.66 2.79 -2.38
N ARG A 131 -10.69 4.07 -2.81
CA ARG A 131 -10.78 4.42 -4.23
C ARG A 131 -9.57 3.91 -5.00
N LEU A 132 -8.35 4.24 -4.54
CA LEU A 132 -7.10 3.85 -5.18
C LEU A 132 -7.00 2.32 -5.29
N LYS A 133 -7.32 1.58 -4.23
CA LYS A 133 -7.41 0.12 -4.26
C LYS A 133 -8.36 -0.35 -5.37
N THR A 134 -9.58 0.20 -5.41
CA THR A 134 -10.61 -0.21 -6.38
C THR A 134 -10.15 0.02 -7.81
N GLU A 135 -9.53 1.16 -8.10
CA GLU A 135 -8.99 1.50 -9.42
C GLU A 135 -7.85 0.57 -9.83
N LEU A 136 -6.90 0.30 -8.93
CA LEU A 136 -5.78 -0.61 -9.18
C LEU A 136 -6.26 -2.06 -9.38
N GLU A 137 -7.22 -2.54 -8.57
CA GLU A 137 -7.82 -3.86 -8.75
C GLU A 137 -8.59 -3.98 -10.07
N ALA A 138 -9.28 -2.91 -10.50
CA ALA A 138 -9.94 -2.87 -11.81
C ALA A 138 -8.95 -2.91 -12.99
N MET A 139 -7.71 -2.44 -12.78
CA MET A 139 -6.59 -2.59 -13.72
C MET A 139 -5.89 -3.96 -13.60
N GLY A 140 -6.42 -4.88 -12.80
CA GLY A 140 -5.94 -6.25 -12.63
C GLY A 140 -4.80 -6.42 -11.63
N TYR A 141 -4.44 -5.38 -10.86
CA TYR A 141 -3.39 -5.48 -9.84
C TYR A 141 -3.91 -6.10 -8.55
N LYS A 142 -3.07 -6.90 -7.90
CA LYS A 142 -3.35 -7.38 -6.55
C LYS A 142 -2.97 -6.30 -5.55
N VAL A 143 -3.91 -5.90 -4.70
CA VAL A 143 -3.69 -4.85 -3.69
C VAL A 143 -3.93 -5.39 -2.29
N ILE A 144 -3.05 -5.08 -1.36
CA ILE A 144 -3.19 -5.43 0.06
C ILE A 144 -3.08 -4.19 0.96
N GLU A 145 -3.79 -4.24 2.07
CA GLU A 145 -3.63 -3.29 3.17
C GLU A 145 -2.46 -3.74 4.05
N VAL A 146 -1.53 -2.82 4.31
CA VAL A 146 -0.45 -3.03 5.27
C VAL A 146 -0.55 -1.99 6.38
N TYR A 147 -0.12 -2.37 7.58
CA TYR A 147 0.03 -1.45 8.70
C TYR A 147 1.49 -1.53 9.17
N PRO A 148 2.38 -0.62 8.72
CA PRO A 148 3.82 -0.72 8.92
C PRO A 148 4.22 -0.89 10.38
N TYR A 149 3.50 -0.28 11.33
CA TYR A 149 3.79 -0.50 12.76
C TYR A 149 3.60 -1.96 13.19
N ALA A 150 2.52 -2.62 12.75
CA ALA A 150 2.35 -4.05 13.01
C ALA A 150 3.41 -4.89 12.30
N SER A 151 3.78 -4.55 11.06
CA SER A 151 4.86 -5.22 10.32
C SER A 151 6.19 -5.11 11.06
N LYS A 152 6.57 -3.91 11.52
CA LYS A 152 7.78 -3.68 12.31
C LYS A 152 7.78 -4.49 13.61
N LEU A 153 6.64 -4.59 14.31
CA LEU A 153 6.53 -5.42 15.52
C LEU A 153 6.75 -6.90 15.23
N ARG A 154 6.23 -7.40 14.11
CA ARG A 154 6.39 -8.79 13.70
C ARG A 154 7.81 -9.11 13.22
N LEU A 155 8.45 -8.18 12.53
CA LEU A 155 9.80 -8.36 11.98
C LEU A 155 10.89 -8.15 13.04
N PHE A 156 10.73 -7.16 13.91
CA PHE A 156 11.83 -6.68 14.78
C PHE A 156 11.57 -6.87 16.28
N GLY A 157 10.35 -7.24 16.68
CA GLY A 157 9.99 -7.36 18.09
C GLY A 157 9.86 -6.00 18.80
N LYS A 158 9.92 -6.03 20.15
CA LYS A 158 9.87 -4.84 21.02
C LYS A 158 11.21 -4.69 21.78
N PRO A 159 11.62 -3.47 22.14
CA PRO A 159 10.96 -2.18 21.88
C PRO A 159 11.22 -1.66 20.46
N ILE A 160 10.25 -0.93 19.90
CA ILE A 160 10.43 -0.15 18.67
C ILE A 160 10.57 1.33 19.07
N PRO A 161 11.74 1.95 18.86
CA PRO A 161 11.92 3.36 19.14
C PRO A 161 11.01 4.23 18.24
N PRO A 162 10.56 5.41 18.69
CA PRO A 162 9.72 6.29 17.87
C PRO A 162 10.43 6.72 16.59
N LYS A 163 9.84 6.44 15.42
CA LYS A 163 10.42 6.73 14.09
C LYS A 163 10.72 8.22 13.82
N LEU A 164 10.05 9.12 14.55
CA LEU A 164 10.25 10.56 14.45
C LEU A 164 11.49 11.06 15.22
N ARG A 165 12.06 10.24 16.11
CA ARG A 165 13.31 10.59 16.82
C ARG A 165 14.50 10.13 15.98
N PRO A 166 15.62 10.89 15.94
CA PRO A 166 16.80 10.52 15.15
C PRO A 166 17.27 9.08 15.40
N GLY A 167 17.39 8.66 16.67
CA GLY A 167 17.78 7.30 17.01
C GLY A 167 16.78 6.22 16.55
N GLY A 168 15.49 6.55 16.46
CA GLY A 168 14.48 5.63 15.94
C GLY A 168 14.48 5.53 14.42
N LEU A 169 14.78 6.62 13.72
CA LEU A 169 14.99 6.58 12.28
C LEU A 169 16.27 5.79 11.94
N THR A 170 17.38 6.02 12.66
CA THR A 170 18.61 5.24 12.48
C THR A 170 18.37 3.75 12.73
N PHE A 171 17.66 3.40 13.81
CA PHE A 171 17.26 2.02 14.07
C PHE A 171 16.46 1.43 12.89
N LEU A 172 15.48 2.17 12.37
CA LEU A 172 14.64 1.70 11.28
C LEU A 172 15.46 1.48 10.00
N LYS A 173 16.30 2.44 9.62
CA LYS A 173 17.21 2.34 8.46
C LYS A 173 18.11 1.11 8.54
N GLN A 174 18.75 0.88 9.69
CA GLN A 174 19.62 -0.29 9.90
C GLN A 174 18.86 -1.60 9.73
N ARG A 175 17.64 -1.70 10.28
CA ARG A 175 16.81 -2.90 10.17
C ARG A 175 16.33 -3.14 8.74
N ILE A 176 15.97 -2.09 8.01
CA ILE A 176 15.57 -2.23 6.61
C ILE A 176 16.77 -2.68 5.76
N CYS A 177 17.98 -2.14 5.94
CA CYS A 177 19.16 -2.61 5.20
C CYS A 177 19.49 -4.09 5.45
N GLN A 178 19.17 -4.61 6.65
CA GLN A 178 19.33 -6.04 6.95
C GLN A 178 18.33 -6.91 6.17
N LEU A 179 17.11 -6.41 5.95
CA LEU A 179 16.07 -7.12 5.21
C LEU A 179 16.20 -6.96 3.68
N LEU A 180 16.58 -5.76 3.25
CA LEU A 180 16.65 -5.33 1.86
C LEU A 180 18.05 -4.75 1.57
N PRO A 181 19.10 -5.58 1.45
CA PRO A 181 20.46 -5.07 1.23
C PRO A 181 20.60 -4.18 -0.02
N SER A 182 19.76 -4.42 -1.04
CA SER A 182 19.71 -3.66 -2.30
C SER A 182 19.42 -2.16 -2.12
N ILE A 183 18.77 -1.74 -1.03
CA ILE A 183 18.45 -0.32 -0.79
C ILE A 183 19.56 0.41 -0.04
N THR A 184 20.60 -0.29 0.44
CA THR A 184 21.64 0.27 1.33
C THR A 184 22.31 1.51 0.74
N ALA A 185 22.54 1.54 -0.57
CA ALA A 185 23.14 2.69 -1.25
C ALA A 185 22.28 3.98 -1.22
N TYR A 186 20.99 3.86 -0.90
CA TYR A 186 20.01 4.96 -0.95
C TYR A 186 19.45 5.33 0.44
N ILE A 187 19.67 4.47 1.44
CA ILE A 187 18.99 4.54 2.75
C ILE A 187 19.25 5.85 3.50
N ASP A 188 20.40 6.48 3.29
CA ASP A 188 20.75 7.73 3.96
C ASP A 188 19.80 8.88 3.57
N GLY A 189 19.28 8.85 2.34
CA GLY A 189 18.28 9.80 1.85
C GLY A 189 16.84 9.53 2.35
N PHE A 190 16.58 8.38 2.98
CA PHE A 190 15.21 8.02 3.36
C PHE A 190 14.78 8.77 4.62
N ASN A 191 13.59 9.36 4.57
CA ASN A 191 12.90 9.83 5.76
C ASN A 191 12.03 8.70 6.36
N HIS A 192 11.26 9.01 7.39
CA HIS A 192 10.41 8.01 8.05
C HIS A 192 9.24 7.52 7.19
N ASP A 193 8.78 8.31 6.22
CA ASP A 193 7.71 7.92 5.29
C ASP A 193 8.24 6.91 4.26
N MET A 194 9.41 7.19 3.68
CA MET A 194 10.07 6.26 2.76
C MET A 194 10.46 4.94 3.46
N CYS A 195 10.83 4.99 4.74
CA CYS A 195 11.06 3.78 5.51
C CYS A 195 9.77 2.96 5.73
N ASP A 196 8.62 3.62 5.89
CA ASP A 196 7.34 2.91 6.04
C ASP A 196 6.86 2.36 4.69
N ALA A 197 7.10 3.06 3.58
CA ALA A 197 6.92 2.53 2.22
C ALA A 197 7.82 1.32 1.93
N ALA A 198 9.05 1.28 2.47
CA ALA A 198 9.95 0.13 2.32
C ALA A 198 9.52 -1.11 3.14
N ILE A 199 8.79 -0.89 4.25
CA ILE A 199 8.26 -1.95 5.12
C ILE A 199 6.91 -2.47 4.61
N ALA A 200 6.17 -1.63 3.88
CA ALA A 200 4.90 -1.98 3.26
C ALA A 200 5.11 -3.00 2.13
#